data_AF-A0A3N5PHF6-F1
#
_entry.id   AF-A0A3N5PHF6-F1
#
_cell.length_a   1.000
_cell.length_b   1.000
_cell.length_c   1.000
_cell.angle_alpha   90.00
_cell.angle_beta   90.00
_cell.angle_gamma   90.00
#
_symmetry.space_group_name_H-M   'P 1'
#
loop_
_entity.id
_entity.type
_entity.pdbx_description
1 polymer ?
#
loop_
_entity_poly.entity_id
_entity_poly.type
_entity_poly.pdbx_seq_one_letter_code
_entity_poly.pdbx_strand_id
1 'polypeptide(L)'
;MRLHRLNVMPLIGLALAGVVSSQVIGTAQTLGQPEHFTASYVDLNTGRTGPVELDVRRWSTSAERATLVETLFKQGSDRLLDKLRDMRAVGRIYTPGSIGYDLRFSLQRALPDGGREIILATDRPMSFWEVTNAPRSSQYPFTWVQFRMTRDGTGEGKIAVAARIIGEEADRLIEVEDFAIQPVRLQNIRSRKGDN
;
A
#
# COMPACT_ATOMS: atom_id res chain seq x y z
N MET A 1 37.29 -12.70 -25.70
CA MET A 1 37.23 -11.72 -24.60
C MET A 1 36.10 -10.74 -24.91
N ARG A 2 34.86 -11.08 -24.53
CA ARG A 2 33.66 -10.24 -24.75
C ARG A 2 33.20 -9.69 -23.40
N LEU A 3 33.43 -8.40 -23.15
CA LEU A 3 32.86 -7.70 -22.00
C LEU A 3 31.35 -7.53 -22.21
N HIS A 4 30.56 -8.17 -21.36
CA HIS A 4 29.13 -7.83 -21.21
C HIS A 4 29.04 -6.51 -20.45
N ARG A 5 28.42 -5.51 -21.08
CA ARG A 5 28.01 -4.26 -20.42
C ARG A 5 26.81 -4.59 -19.52
N LEU A 6 26.99 -4.53 -18.21
CA LEU A 6 25.87 -4.51 -17.27
C LEU A 6 25.13 -3.18 -17.43
N ASN A 7 23.91 -3.25 -17.97
CA ASN A 7 22.95 -2.16 -17.89
C ASN A 7 22.39 -2.14 -16.47
N VAL A 8 22.88 -1.23 -15.64
CA VAL A 8 22.32 -0.97 -14.31
C VAL A 8 21.06 -0.12 -14.51
N MET A 9 19.88 -0.75 -14.51
CA MET A 9 18.61 -0.04 -14.35
C MET A 9 18.51 0.47 -12.90
N PRO A 10 18.05 1.71 -12.66
CA PRO A 10 17.89 2.22 -11.32
C PRO A 10 16.65 1.56 -10.70
N LEU A 11 16.86 0.52 -9.90
CA LEU A 11 15.88 0.01 -8.93
C LEU A 11 15.68 1.08 -7.86
N ILE A 12 14.64 1.89 -7.98
CA ILE A 12 14.13 2.69 -6.85
C ILE A 12 13.23 1.75 -6.05
N GLY A 13 13.85 0.79 -5.37
CA GLY A 13 13.16 -0.16 -4.50
C GLY A 13 12.73 0.53 -3.22
N LEU A 14 11.44 0.47 -2.89
CA LEU A 14 10.97 0.82 -1.56
C LEU A 14 11.19 -0.36 -0.62
N ALA A 15 12.43 -0.50 -0.14
CA ALA A 15 12.80 -1.56 0.78
C ALA A 15 12.20 -1.31 2.16
N LEU A 16 11.25 -2.15 2.58
CA LEU A 16 10.79 -2.19 3.96
C LEU A 16 11.66 -3.20 4.72
N ALA A 17 12.78 -2.74 5.30
CA ALA A 17 13.62 -3.59 6.16
C ALA A 17 12.90 -3.87 7.48
N GLY A 18 12.26 -5.04 7.60
CA GLY A 18 11.61 -5.52 8.81
C GLY A 18 12.49 -6.51 9.56
N VAL A 19 13.34 -6.05 10.49
CA VAL A 19 13.94 -6.96 11.48
C VAL A 19 12.82 -7.37 12.44
N VAL A 20 12.35 -8.62 12.32
CA VAL A 20 11.37 -9.18 13.24
C VAL A 20 12.09 -9.65 14.50
N SER A 21 12.26 -8.73 15.45
CA SER A 21 12.68 -9.05 16.82
C SER A 21 11.51 -9.73 17.54
N SER A 22 11.68 -11.00 17.91
CA SER A 22 10.72 -11.74 18.72
C SER A 22 10.65 -11.14 20.13
N GLN A 23 9.69 -10.25 20.37
CA GLN A 23 9.18 -9.97 21.70
C GLN A 23 7.66 -10.06 21.68
N VAL A 24 7.16 -11.14 22.28
CA VAL A 24 5.74 -11.34 22.57
C VAL A 24 5.39 -10.39 23.73
N ILE A 25 4.97 -9.17 23.38
CA ILE A 25 4.15 -8.35 24.27
C ILE A 25 2.75 -8.40 23.68
N GLY A 26 1.86 -9.08 24.39
CA GLY A 26 0.43 -9.08 24.12
C GLY A 26 -0.13 -7.67 24.29
N THR A 27 0.07 -6.83 23.28
CA THR A 27 -0.84 -5.71 23.05
C THR A 27 -2.05 -6.32 22.38
N ALA A 28 -3.18 -6.34 23.08
CA ALA A 28 -4.46 -6.34 22.42
C ALA A 28 -4.45 -5.09 21.54
N GLN A 29 -3.99 -5.24 20.29
CA GLN A 29 -4.02 -4.20 19.30
C GLN A 29 -5.52 -3.93 19.12
N THR A 30 -6.04 -2.93 19.83
CA THR A 30 -7.37 -2.39 19.54
C THR A 30 -7.42 -2.29 18.03
N LEU A 31 -8.45 -2.86 17.40
CA LEU A 31 -8.59 -3.03 15.95
C LEU A 31 -8.73 -1.70 15.19
N GLY A 32 -8.08 -0.64 15.69
CA GLY A 32 -8.28 0.77 15.48
C GLY A 32 -9.74 1.19 15.62
N GLN A 33 -10.00 2.49 15.62
CA GLN A 33 -11.33 2.97 15.31
C GLN A 33 -11.42 3.20 13.80
N PRO A 34 -12.64 3.28 13.23
CA PRO A 34 -12.81 3.83 11.91
C PRO A 34 -12.17 5.22 11.81
N GLU A 35 -11.49 5.48 10.71
CA GLU A 35 -10.75 6.72 10.48
C GLU A 35 -10.93 7.20 9.06
N HIS A 36 -11.05 8.51 8.91
CA HIS A 36 -11.09 9.18 7.63
C HIS A 36 -9.85 10.05 7.48
N PHE A 37 -9.16 9.92 6.35
CA PHE A 37 -7.97 10.69 6.02
C PHE A 37 -8.23 11.59 4.81
N THR A 38 -7.87 12.86 4.94
CA THR A 38 -7.82 13.81 3.81
C THR A 38 -6.38 14.13 3.48
N ALA A 39 -6.03 14.18 2.19
CA ALA A 39 -4.69 14.53 1.74
C ALA A 39 -4.73 15.29 0.40
N SER A 40 -3.60 15.90 0.04
CA SER A 40 -3.36 16.39 -1.31
C SER A 40 -2.37 15.46 -2.02
N TYR A 41 -2.72 14.99 -3.22
CA TYR A 41 -1.83 14.21 -4.05
C TYR A 41 -1.03 15.10 -5.00
N VAL A 42 0.21 14.72 -5.27
CA VAL A 42 1.06 15.33 -6.30
C VAL A 42 1.65 14.22 -7.15
N ASP A 43 1.22 14.14 -8.41
CA ASP A 43 1.73 13.21 -9.41
C ASP A 43 2.68 13.95 -10.35
N LEU A 44 3.98 13.73 -10.16
CA LEU A 44 5.02 14.35 -10.97
C LEU A 44 5.14 13.73 -12.36
N ASN A 45 4.59 12.54 -12.60
CA ASN A 45 4.60 11.91 -13.92
C ASN A 45 3.61 12.60 -14.87
N THR A 46 2.47 13.06 -14.35
CA THR A 46 1.39 13.70 -15.13
C THR A 46 1.27 15.21 -14.87
N GLY A 47 1.98 15.75 -13.87
CA GLY A 47 1.87 17.15 -13.43
C GLY A 47 0.55 17.45 -12.70
N ARG A 48 -0.24 16.44 -12.36
CA ARG A 48 -1.57 16.61 -11.74
C ARG A 48 -1.44 16.70 -10.23
N THR A 49 -2.29 17.54 -9.65
CA THR A 49 -2.44 17.70 -8.20
C THR A 49 -3.92 17.80 -7.88
N GLY A 50 -4.30 17.35 -6.68
CA GLY A 50 -5.68 17.44 -6.23
C GLY A 50 -5.92 16.84 -4.86
N PRO A 51 -7.13 16.97 -4.33
CA PRO A 51 -7.53 16.33 -3.09
C PRO A 51 -7.75 14.82 -3.28
N VAL A 52 -7.44 14.05 -2.24
CA VAL A 52 -7.77 12.63 -2.12
C VAL A 52 -8.24 12.33 -0.71
N GLU A 53 -9.22 11.45 -0.60
CA GLU A 53 -9.82 11.00 0.65
C GLU A 53 -9.65 9.49 0.77
N LEU A 54 -9.31 9.04 1.99
CA LEU A 54 -9.17 7.63 2.33
C LEU A 54 -10.03 7.33 3.56
N ASP A 55 -11.04 6.51 3.37
CA ASP A 55 -11.87 6.00 4.46
C ASP A 55 -11.36 4.63 4.88
N VAL A 56 -11.05 4.47 6.16
CA VAL A 56 -10.72 3.19 6.80
C VAL A 56 -11.84 2.86 7.77
N ARG A 57 -12.74 1.97 7.37
CA ARG A 57 -13.89 1.53 8.18
C ARG A 57 -13.50 0.46 9.21
N ARG A 58 -12.48 -0.33 8.91
CA ARG A 58 -11.91 -1.33 9.83
C ARG A 58 -10.42 -1.52 9.57
N TRP A 59 -9.71 -2.00 10.57
CA TRP A 59 -8.32 -2.42 10.41
C TRP A 59 -8.22 -3.93 10.18
N SER A 60 -7.24 -4.38 9.38
CA SER A 60 -7.00 -5.80 9.16
C SER A 60 -6.46 -6.46 10.43
N THR A 61 -6.98 -7.65 10.73
CA THR A 61 -6.57 -8.46 11.88
C THR A 61 -5.14 -8.99 11.71
N SER A 62 -4.53 -9.46 12.79
CA SER A 62 -3.26 -10.21 12.72
C SER A 62 -3.38 -11.50 11.90
N ALA A 63 -4.52 -12.19 11.98
CA ALA A 63 -4.79 -13.39 11.20
C ALA A 63 -4.87 -13.11 9.68
N GLU A 64 -5.64 -12.09 9.28
CA GLU A 64 -5.71 -11.65 7.88
C GLU A 64 -4.33 -11.27 7.33
N ARG A 65 -3.52 -10.54 8.12
CA ARG A 65 -2.14 -10.20 7.79
C ARG A 65 -1.28 -11.44 7.59
N ALA A 66 -1.31 -12.37 8.54
CA ALA A 66 -0.52 -13.60 8.48
C ALA A 66 -0.90 -14.43 7.23
N THR A 67 -2.19 -14.55 6.92
CA THR A 67 -2.66 -15.24 5.71
C THR A 67 -2.14 -14.60 4.43
N LEU A 68 -2.17 -13.26 4.31
CA LEU A 68 -1.65 -12.58 3.13
C LEU A 68 -0.14 -12.76 2.97
N VAL A 69 0.62 -12.59 4.06
CA VAL A 69 2.07 -12.77 4.05
C VAL A 69 2.45 -14.22 3.72
N GLU A 70 1.77 -15.19 4.32
CA GLU A 70 1.98 -16.60 4.02
C GLU A 70 1.64 -16.93 2.56
N THR A 71 0.53 -16.38 2.04
CA THR A 71 0.16 -16.56 0.63
C THR A 71 1.21 -15.98 -0.29
N LEU A 72 1.71 -14.78 0.02
CA LEU A 72 2.76 -14.13 -0.76
C LEU A 72 4.03 -14.99 -0.81
N PHE A 73 4.52 -15.47 0.34
CA PHE A 73 5.76 -16.25 0.39
C PHE A 73 5.61 -17.64 -0.23
N LYS A 74 4.51 -18.35 0.04
CA LYS A 74 4.34 -19.74 -0.41
C LYS A 74 3.80 -19.87 -1.83
N GLN A 75 3.00 -18.90 -2.27
CA GLN A 75 2.22 -19.01 -3.51
C GLN A 75 2.44 -17.85 -4.48
N GLY A 76 3.17 -16.81 -4.07
CA GLY A 76 3.54 -15.69 -4.91
C GLY A 76 2.46 -14.60 -5.05
N SER A 77 2.78 -13.62 -5.88
CA SER A 77 2.03 -12.37 -6.06
C SER A 77 0.63 -12.59 -6.65
N ASP A 78 0.47 -13.53 -7.59
CA ASP A 78 -0.82 -13.79 -8.24
C ASP A 78 -1.85 -14.33 -7.25
N ARG A 79 -1.45 -15.30 -6.42
CA ARG A 79 -2.33 -15.85 -5.38
C ARG A 79 -2.58 -14.85 -4.25
N LEU A 80 -1.62 -13.98 -3.95
CA LEU A 80 -1.83 -12.85 -3.06
C LEU A 80 -2.94 -11.94 -3.60
N LEU A 81 -2.93 -11.61 -4.89
CA LEU A 81 -3.93 -10.76 -5.52
C LEU A 81 -5.33 -11.36 -5.41
N ASP A 82 -5.48 -12.64 -5.76
CA ASP A 82 -6.74 -13.36 -5.65
C ASP A 82 -7.25 -13.34 -4.20
N LYS A 83 -6.35 -13.63 -3.24
CA LYS A 83 -6.72 -13.64 -1.84
C LYS A 83 -7.15 -12.26 -1.34
N LEU A 84 -6.44 -11.21 -1.76
CA LEU A 84 -6.76 -9.82 -1.41
C LEU A 84 -8.13 -9.41 -1.98
N ARG A 85 -8.47 -9.85 -3.19
CA ARG A 85 -9.79 -9.63 -3.82
C ARG A 85 -10.94 -10.33 -3.12
N ASP A 86 -10.68 -11.47 -2.49
CA ASP A 86 -11.68 -12.20 -1.71
C ASP A 86 -11.90 -11.61 -0.31
N MET A 87 -10.95 -10.81 0.19
CA MET A 87 -11.08 -10.20 1.50
C MET A 87 -12.18 -9.15 1.52
N ARG A 88 -12.92 -9.10 2.63
CA ARG A 88 -13.92 -8.05 2.86
C ARG A 88 -13.25 -6.67 2.82
N ALA A 89 -13.87 -5.73 2.11
CA ALA A 89 -13.41 -4.35 2.08
C ALA A 89 -13.18 -3.79 3.49
N VAL A 90 -12.06 -3.09 3.65
CA VAL A 90 -11.66 -2.41 4.89
C VAL A 90 -11.99 -0.93 4.86
N GLY A 91 -12.25 -0.38 3.68
CA GLY A 91 -12.24 1.05 3.46
C GLY A 91 -12.49 1.41 2.01
N ARG A 92 -12.19 2.65 1.64
CA ARG A 92 -12.32 3.19 0.29
C ARG A 92 -11.31 4.31 0.05
N ILE A 93 -10.87 4.47 -1.18
CA ILE A 93 -10.07 5.62 -1.64
C ILE A 93 -10.79 6.32 -2.79
N TYR A 94 -10.91 7.64 -2.74
CA TYR A 94 -11.60 8.42 -3.75
C TYR A 94 -11.07 9.84 -3.83
N THR A 95 -11.33 10.48 -4.96
CA THR A 95 -11.20 11.92 -5.13
C THR A 95 -12.60 12.55 -5.09
N PRO A 96 -12.74 13.81 -4.65
CA PRO A 96 -14.00 14.53 -4.72
C PRO A 96 -14.62 14.45 -6.12
N GLY A 97 -15.89 14.06 -6.21
CA GLY A 97 -16.60 13.87 -7.48
C GLY A 97 -16.35 12.54 -8.19
N SER A 98 -15.59 11.62 -7.58
CA SER A 98 -15.34 10.26 -8.11
C SER A 98 -16.03 9.18 -7.28
N ILE A 99 -16.49 8.13 -7.95
CA ILE A 99 -16.98 6.89 -7.34
C ILE A 99 -15.77 6.03 -6.95
N GLY A 100 -14.73 6.52 -6.27
CA GLY A 100 -13.50 5.73 -6.04
C GLY A 100 -13.66 4.30 -5.52
N TYR A 101 -12.59 3.54 -5.36
CA TYR A 101 -12.65 2.08 -5.19
C TYR A 101 -12.38 1.63 -3.76
N ASP A 102 -12.80 0.39 -3.46
CA ASP A 102 -12.63 -0.20 -2.14
C ASP A 102 -11.15 -0.44 -1.81
N LEU A 103 -10.83 -0.33 -0.52
CA LEU A 103 -9.58 -0.82 0.05
C LEU A 103 -9.82 -2.20 0.63
N ARG A 104 -8.86 -3.12 0.49
CA ARG A 104 -8.99 -4.53 0.95
C ARG A 104 -8.07 -4.88 2.12
N PHE A 105 -7.02 -4.09 2.32
CA PHE A 105 -6.07 -4.26 3.40
C PHE A 105 -5.79 -2.93 4.10
N SER A 106 -5.70 -2.96 5.42
CA SER A 106 -5.36 -1.81 6.26
C SER A 106 -4.54 -2.23 7.47
N LEU A 107 -3.40 -1.59 7.65
CA LEU A 107 -2.49 -1.82 8.76
C LEU A 107 -2.09 -0.48 9.37
N GLN A 108 -2.16 -0.41 10.70
CA GLN A 108 -1.54 0.64 11.48
C GLN A 108 -0.42 0.07 12.35
N ARG A 109 0.73 0.73 12.35
CA ARG A 109 1.89 0.42 13.19
C ARG A 109 2.29 1.65 14.00
N ALA A 110 2.45 1.49 15.31
CA ALA A 110 3.04 2.53 16.14
C ALA A 110 4.53 2.69 15.81
N LEU A 111 5.01 3.92 15.79
CA LEU A 111 6.42 4.23 15.58
C LEU A 111 7.08 4.67 16.90
N PRO A 112 8.41 4.48 17.06
CA PRO A 112 9.12 4.80 18.31
C PRO A 112 9.01 6.27 18.75
N ASP A 113 8.78 7.18 17.82
CA ASP A 113 8.62 8.62 18.08
C ASP A 113 7.20 9.01 18.55
N GLY A 114 6.33 8.03 18.77
CA GLY A 114 4.92 8.25 19.13
C GLY A 114 4.04 8.63 17.93
N GLY A 115 4.59 8.64 16.72
CA GLY A 115 3.80 8.68 15.48
C GLY A 115 3.23 7.30 15.14
N ARG A 116 2.62 7.22 13.97
CA ARG A 116 2.12 5.96 13.41
C ARG A 116 2.34 5.89 11.92
N GLU A 117 2.54 4.69 11.43
CA GLU A 117 2.56 4.39 10.01
C GLU A 117 1.26 3.68 9.65
N ILE A 118 0.68 4.09 8.53
CA ILE A 118 -0.51 3.51 7.93
C ILE A 118 -0.11 2.93 6.59
N ILE A 119 -0.52 1.68 6.36
CA ILE A 119 -0.37 0.97 5.10
C ILE A 119 -1.75 0.52 4.66
N LEU A 120 -2.13 0.86 3.44
CA LEU A 120 -3.39 0.43 2.82
C LEU A 120 -3.06 -0.23 1.49
N ALA A 121 -3.79 -1.29 1.15
CA ALA A 121 -3.63 -1.94 -0.13
C ALA A 121 -4.94 -2.47 -0.69
N THR A 122 -4.99 -2.59 -2.01
CA THR A 122 -6.11 -3.18 -2.74
C THR A 122 -5.66 -3.67 -4.11
N ASP A 123 -6.49 -4.48 -4.76
CA ASP A 123 -6.36 -4.67 -6.19
C ASP A 123 -6.71 -3.36 -6.93
N ARG A 124 -5.87 -3.01 -7.89
CA ARG A 124 -6.07 -1.87 -8.77
C ARG A 124 -7.27 -2.18 -9.67
N PRO A 125 -8.33 -1.35 -9.67
CA PRO A 125 -9.38 -1.48 -10.66
C PRO A 125 -8.79 -1.11 -12.03
N MET A 126 -8.42 -2.11 -12.81
CA MET A 126 -8.04 -1.94 -14.21
C MET A 126 -9.31 -1.87 -15.05
N SER A 127 -9.41 -0.86 -15.92
CA SER A 127 -10.48 -0.82 -16.92
C SER A 127 -10.31 -1.99 -17.92
N PHE A 128 -11.42 -2.54 -18.44
CA PHE A 128 -11.39 -3.66 -19.41
C PHE A 128 -10.48 -3.36 -20.62
N TRP A 129 -10.41 -2.08 -21.04
CA TRP A 129 -9.56 -1.58 -22.13
C TRP A 129 -8.05 -1.58 -21.81
N GLU A 130 -7.65 -1.35 -20.56
CA GLU A 130 -6.24 -1.45 -20.11
C GLU A 130 -5.74 -2.90 -20.09
N VAL A 131 -6.61 -3.83 -19.68
CA VAL A 131 -6.27 -5.26 -19.59
C VAL A 131 -5.97 -5.87 -20.97
N THR A 132 -6.64 -5.42 -22.04
CA THR A 132 -6.44 -5.95 -23.40
C THR A 132 -5.32 -5.27 -24.18
N ASN A 133 -5.01 -4.00 -23.92
CA ASN A 133 -4.06 -3.21 -24.72
C ASN A 133 -2.71 -2.92 -24.07
N ALA A 134 -2.54 -3.21 -22.76
CA ALA A 134 -1.31 -2.89 -22.04
C ALA A 134 -0.73 -4.13 -21.32
N PRO A 135 0.05 -5.00 -22.00
CA PRO A 135 0.56 -6.26 -21.46
C PRO A 135 1.54 -6.12 -20.27
N ARG A 136 2.03 -4.90 -19.98
CA ARG A 136 2.85 -4.62 -18.79
C ARG A 136 2.04 -4.17 -17.58
N SER A 137 0.88 -3.53 -17.79
CA SER A 137 0.05 -3.01 -16.68
C SER A 137 -0.59 -4.13 -15.84
N SER A 138 -0.82 -5.30 -16.46
CA SER A 138 -1.27 -6.52 -15.80
C SER A 138 -0.27 -7.06 -14.77
N GLN A 139 1.02 -6.71 -14.88
CA GLN A 139 2.07 -7.12 -13.93
C GLN A 139 2.10 -6.27 -12.65
N TYR A 140 1.31 -5.20 -12.59
CA TYR A 140 1.24 -4.26 -11.47
C TYR A 140 -0.20 -4.12 -10.96
N PRO A 141 -0.79 -5.22 -10.45
CA PRO A 141 -2.22 -5.28 -10.19
C PRO A 141 -2.61 -4.68 -8.83
N PHE A 142 -1.66 -4.11 -8.06
CA PHE A 142 -1.93 -3.57 -6.74
C PHE A 142 -1.93 -2.04 -6.74
N THR A 143 -2.78 -1.47 -5.89
CA THR A 143 -2.57 -0.11 -5.38
C THR A 143 -2.05 -0.21 -3.97
N TRP A 144 -0.93 0.45 -3.69
CA TRP A 144 -0.29 0.50 -2.38
C TRP A 144 -0.21 1.94 -1.88
N VAL A 145 -0.73 2.18 -0.68
CA VAL A 145 -0.68 3.48 -0.01
C VAL A 145 0.12 3.32 1.27
N GLN A 146 1.11 4.18 1.46
CA GLN A 146 1.89 4.22 2.69
C GLN A 146 2.06 5.66 3.13
N PHE A 147 1.70 5.95 4.38
CA PHE A 147 1.95 7.25 4.97
C PHE A 147 2.27 7.17 6.44
N ARG A 148 3.00 8.18 6.92
CA ARG A 148 3.31 8.38 8.33
C ARG A 148 2.50 9.53 8.86
N MET A 149 1.92 9.36 10.03
CA MET A 149 1.37 10.43 10.84
C MET A 149 2.29 10.73 12.02
N THR A 150 2.50 12.01 12.26
CA THR A 150 3.15 12.54 13.45
C THR A 150 2.17 12.55 14.62
N ARG A 151 2.71 12.74 15.83
CA ARG A 151 1.91 12.93 17.04
C ARG A 151 1.01 14.19 16.95
N ASP A 152 1.41 15.17 16.15
CA ASP A 152 0.71 16.44 15.96
C ASP A 152 -0.47 16.34 14.97
N GLY A 153 -0.76 15.14 14.46
CA GLY A 153 -1.90 14.89 13.58
C GLY A 153 -1.69 15.35 12.14
N THR A 154 -0.44 15.61 11.74
CA THR A 154 -0.04 15.83 10.35
C THR A 154 0.58 14.56 9.79
N GLY A 155 0.55 14.39 8.47
CA GLY A 155 1.21 13.25 7.84
C GLY A 155 1.61 13.50 6.41
N GLU A 156 2.53 12.65 5.95
CA GLU A 156 3.04 12.63 4.59
C GLU A 156 3.23 11.18 4.16
N GLY A 157 3.14 10.95 2.85
CA GLY A 157 3.28 9.61 2.33
C GLY A 157 3.25 9.57 0.81
N LYS A 158 2.82 8.41 0.30
CA LYS A 158 2.81 8.14 -1.12
C LYS A 158 1.83 7.04 -1.49
N ILE A 159 1.48 7.03 -2.76
CA ILE A 159 0.66 6.02 -3.42
C ILE A 159 1.44 5.49 -4.63
N ALA A 160 1.62 4.18 -4.68
CA ALA A 160 1.96 3.45 -5.88
C ALA A 160 0.65 2.90 -6.47
N VAL A 161 0.13 3.56 -7.50
CA VAL A 161 -1.17 3.21 -8.10
C VAL A 161 -1.11 1.89 -8.85
N ALA A 162 0.06 1.59 -9.42
CA ALA A 162 0.37 0.35 -10.11
C ALA A 162 1.63 -0.24 -9.45
N ALA A 163 1.41 -1.11 -8.48
CA ALA A 163 2.46 -1.76 -7.71
C ALA A 163 2.53 -3.25 -8.00
N ARG A 164 3.74 -3.80 -7.93
CA ARG A 164 4.03 -5.23 -7.90
C ARG A 164 4.59 -5.57 -6.52
N ILE A 165 4.01 -6.57 -5.87
CA ILE A 165 4.43 -7.03 -4.55
C ILE A 165 5.13 -8.37 -4.70
N ILE A 166 6.38 -8.45 -4.26
CA ILE A 166 7.20 -9.66 -4.34
C ILE A 166 7.60 -10.04 -2.92
N GLY A 167 7.53 -11.32 -2.58
CA GLY A 167 7.98 -11.84 -1.30
C GLY A 167 9.13 -12.80 -1.51
N GLU A 168 10.22 -12.57 -0.80
CA GLU A 168 11.35 -13.50 -0.70
C GLU A 168 11.30 -14.17 0.67
N GLU A 169 10.85 -15.43 0.70
CA GLU A 169 10.65 -16.17 1.96
C GLU A 169 11.97 -16.37 2.72
N ALA A 170 13.07 -16.62 1.99
CA ALA A 170 14.39 -16.86 2.56
C ALA A 170 14.86 -15.72 3.46
N ASP A 171 14.62 -14.48 3.03
CA ASP A 171 15.04 -13.27 3.75
C ASP A 171 13.88 -12.62 4.53
N ARG A 172 12.67 -13.20 4.46
CA ARG A 172 11.40 -12.61 4.92
C ARG A 172 11.22 -11.17 4.42
N LEU A 173 11.65 -10.91 3.19
CA LEU A 173 11.62 -9.60 2.58
C LEU A 173 10.35 -9.46 1.75
N ILE A 174 9.64 -8.34 1.94
CA ILE A 174 8.52 -7.94 1.07
C ILE A 174 8.96 -6.70 0.31
N GLU A 175 9.06 -6.84 -1.00
CA GLU A 175 9.38 -5.76 -1.91
C GLU A 175 8.09 -5.23 -2.55
N VAL A 176 7.96 -3.91 -2.59
CA VAL A 176 6.90 -3.21 -3.30
C VAL A 176 7.54 -2.36 -4.38
N GLU A 177 7.35 -2.75 -5.63
CA GLU A 177 7.84 -2.07 -6.81
C GLU A 177 6.72 -1.23 -7.42
N ASP A 178 6.99 0.05 -7.70
CA ASP A 178 6.06 0.94 -8.41
C ASP A 178 6.38 0.92 -9.90
N PHE A 179 5.36 0.80 -10.75
CA PHE A 179 5.49 0.90 -12.20
C PHE A 179 5.88 2.33 -12.64
N ALA A 180 5.42 3.33 -11.90
CA ALA A 180 5.68 4.73 -12.22
C ALA A 180 7.15 5.10 -11.95
N ILE A 181 7.66 6.08 -12.71
CA ILE A 181 9.02 6.61 -12.49
C ILE A 181 9.12 7.22 -11.09
N GLN A 182 8.05 7.88 -10.65
CA GLN A 182 7.92 8.42 -9.31
C GLN A 182 6.58 8.05 -8.70
N PRO A 183 6.53 7.65 -7.41
CA PRO A 183 5.27 7.42 -6.74
C PRO A 183 4.51 8.73 -6.56
N VAL A 184 3.18 8.65 -6.56
CA VAL A 184 2.32 9.80 -6.29
C VAL A 184 2.51 10.21 -4.83
N ARG A 185 2.89 11.46 -4.58
CA ARG A 185 3.15 11.95 -3.22
C ARG A 185 1.84 12.34 -2.54
N LEU A 186 1.69 12.02 -1.27
CA LEU A 186 0.63 12.50 -0.40
C LEU A 186 1.19 13.51 0.59
N GLN A 187 0.57 14.67 0.66
CA GLN A 187 0.96 15.77 1.53
C GLN A 187 -0.24 16.26 2.34
N ASN A 188 0.04 16.96 3.43
CA ASN A 188 -0.97 17.57 4.30
C ASN A 188 -2.01 16.55 4.80
N ILE A 189 -1.56 15.33 5.08
CA ILE A 189 -2.47 14.26 5.53
C ILE A 189 -3.00 14.64 6.91
N ARG A 190 -4.33 14.61 7.05
CA ARG A 190 -5.03 14.80 8.32
C ARG A 190 -5.92 13.59 8.57
N SER A 191 -6.07 13.21 9.83
CA SER A 191 -7.02 12.18 10.26
C SER A 191 -8.17 12.83 11.03
N ARG A 192 -9.38 12.34 10.77
CA ARG A 192 -10.57 12.57 11.59
C ARG A 192 -11.19 11.21 11.93
N LYS A 193 -12.00 11.19 12.99
CA LYS A 193 -12.80 10.00 13.31
C LYS A 193 -13.67 9.64 12.08
N GLY A 194 -13.64 8.38 11.67
CA GLY A 194 -14.44 7.89 10.57
C GLY A 194 -15.90 7.73 10.99
N ASP A 195 -16.81 7.92 10.03
CA ASP A 195 -18.23 7.62 10.22
C ASP A 195 -18.44 6.10 10.26
N ASN A 196 -19.30 5.63 11.16
CA ASN A 196 -19.53 4.21 11.43
C ASN A 196 -20.65 3.63 10.56
#